data_AF-A0A068VEH4-F1
#
_entry.id   AF-A0A068VEH4-F1
#
_cell.length_a   1.000
_cell.length_b   1.000
_cell.length_c   1.000
_cell.angle_alpha   90.00
_cell.angle_beta   90.00
_cell.angle_gamma   90.00
#
_symmetry.space_group_name_H-M   'P 1'
#
loop_
_entity.id
_entity.type
_entity.pdbx_description
1 polymer ?
#
loop_
_entity_poly.entity_id
_entity_poly.type
_entity_poly.pdbx_seq_one_letter_code
_entity_poly.pdbx_strand_id
1 'polypeptide(L)'
;YKISRQKTKAVGRSQRQHRTSDRKSLSAIECKHRKYRTILNGQPKVMGLKELLLAFLDFRCSVIERRARFKLSHTQDRHHTVEGIVVGFVNLDRVIDIIRQASSDSGATAQLMKGNLR
;
A
#
# COMPACT_ATOMS: atom_id res chain seq x y z
N TYR A 1 -0.41 -78.18 -52.65
CA TYR A 1 0.77 -78.69 -51.90
C TYR A 1 0.69 -78.22 -50.45
N LYS A 2 0.84 -79.14 -49.48
CA LYS A 2 0.92 -78.80 -48.04
C LYS A 2 2.39 -78.61 -47.66
N ILE A 3 2.76 -77.46 -47.11
CA ILE A 3 3.92 -77.34 -46.21
C ILE A 3 3.48 -76.49 -45.01
N SER A 4 3.82 -76.95 -43.82
CA SER A 4 3.44 -76.36 -42.52
C SER A 4 4.66 -76.35 -41.58
N ARG A 5 4.56 -75.60 -40.46
CA ARG A 5 5.65 -75.23 -39.50
C ARG A 5 6.47 -74.03 -40.01
N GLN A 6 6.85 -73.01 -39.23
CA GLN A 6 6.63 -72.61 -37.82
C GLN A 6 6.65 -71.05 -37.78
N LYS A 7 6.34 -70.29 -36.70
CA LYS A 7 6.16 -70.61 -35.27
C LYS A 7 5.13 -69.66 -34.62
N THR A 8 4.67 -70.03 -33.42
CA THR A 8 3.78 -69.30 -32.49
C THR A 8 4.04 -67.79 -32.30
N LYS A 9 2.99 -66.96 -32.38
CA LYS A 9 2.84 -65.76 -31.54
C LYS A 9 1.48 -65.79 -30.84
N ALA A 10 1.45 -65.40 -29.57
CA ALA A 10 0.33 -65.65 -28.66
C ALA A 10 -0.93 -64.85 -29.00
N VAL A 11 -2.08 -65.43 -28.63
CA VAL A 11 -3.40 -64.82 -28.77
C VAL A 11 -3.59 -63.66 -27.77
N GLY A 12 -3.98 -62.51 -28.32
CA GLY A 12 -4.95 -61.55 -27.78
C GLY A 12 -4.99 -61.18 -26.29
N ARG A 13 -4.81 -59.88 -26.03
CA ARG A 13 -5.62 -59.06 -25.07
C ARG A 13 -5.59 -57.63 -25.62
N SER A 14 -6.66 -57.21 -26.28
CA SER A 14 -7.81 -56.51 -25.69
C SER A 14 -7.48 -55.11 -25.18
N GLN A 15 -8.02 -54.12 -25.90
CA GLN A 15 -8.42 -52.78 -25.46
C GLN A 15 -7.84 -52.27 -24.12
N ARG A 16 -6.81 -51.39 -24.17
CA ARG A 16 -6.56 -50.32 -23.18
C ARG A 16 -5.48 -49.34 -23.63
N GLN A 17 -5.82 -48.44 -24.55
CA GLN A 17 -5.10 -47.17 -24.77
C GLN A 17 -6.07 -45.99 -24.78
N HIS A 18 -6.91 -45.90 -23.74
CA HIS A 18 -7.53 -44.64 -23.35
C HIS A 18 -6.74 -44.05 -22.16
N ARG A 19 -6.63 -42.72 -22.11
CA ARG A 19 -6.16 -41.88 -20.97
C ARG A 19 -4.64 -41.70 -20.76
N THR A 20 -3.91 -41.11 -21.72
CA THR A 20 -2.65 -40.38 -21.43
C THR A 20 -2.44 -39.06 -22.21
N SER A 21 -3.38 -38.61 -23.04
CA SER A 21 -3.19 -37.43 -23.91
C SER A 21 -3.68 -36.10 -23.32
N ASP A 22 -4.62 -36.09 -22.38
CA ASP A 22 -5.35 -34.88 -21.97
C ASP A 22 -4.65 -33.97 -20.94
N ARG A 23 -3.45 -34.32 -20.45
CA ARG A 23 -2.71 -33.43 -19.52
C ARG A 23 -2.07 -32.21 -20.19
N LYS A 24 -1.98 -32.17 -21.53
CA LYS A 24 -1.40 -31.03 -22.28
C LYS A 24 -2.43 -30.08 -22.89
N SER A 25 -3.70 -30.48 -23.00
CA SER A 25 -4.80 -29.64 -23.50
C SER A 25 -5.40 -28.74 -22.41
N LEU A 26 -5.39 -29.20 -21.15
CA LEU A 26 -5.99 -28.46 -20.03
C LEU A 26 -5.24 -27.16 -19.67
N SER A 27 -3.93 -27.08 -19.89
CA SER A 27 -3.15 -25.84 -19.68
C SER A 27 -3.49 -24.71 -20.66
N ALA A 28 -4.12 -25.03 -21.80
CA ALA A 28 -4.56 -24.04 -22.78
C ALA A 28 -5.92 -23.40 -22.45
N ILE A 29 -6.74 -24.08 -21.62
CA ILE A 29 -8.11 -23.63 -21.32
C ILE A 29 -8.15 -22.68 -20.12
N GLU A 30 -7.21 -22.79 -19.17
CA GLU A 30 -7.10 -21.88 -18.00
C GLU A 30 -6.78 -20.41 -18.36
N CYS A 31 -6.42 -20.11 -19.61
CA CYS A 31 -6.03 -18.74 -20.03
C CYS A 31 -7.13 -17.94 -20.74
N LYS A 32 -8.41 -18.32 -20.60
CA LYS A 32 -9.53 -17.65 -21.32
C LYS A 32 -9.90 -16.24 -20.81
N HIS A 33 -9.49 -15.86 -19.60
CA HIS A 33 -9.71 -14.49 -19.09
C HIS A 33 -8.67 -13.52 -19.66
N ARG A 34 -9.12 -12.41 -20.26
CA ARG A 34 -8.25 -11.31 -20.73
C ARG A 34 -7.49 -10.72 -19.53
N LYS A 35 -6.19 -10.99 -19.43
CA LYS A 35 -5.31 -10.44 -18.39
C LYS A 35 -4.73 -9.10 -18.85
N TYR A 36 -4.61 -8.15 -17.93
CA TYR A 36 -4.06 -6.81 -18.16
C TYR A 36 -2.57 -6.78 -17.78
N ARG A 37 -1.72 -6.17 -18.61
CA ARG A 37 -0.31 -5.90 -18.25
C ARG A 37 -0.23 -4.51 -17.63
N THR A 38 0.23 -4.44 -16.38
CA THR A 38 0.33 -3.21 -15.58
C THR A 38 1.63 -3.22 -14.78
N ILE A 39 2.00 -2.09 -14.18
CA ILE A 39 3.19 -2.00 -13.32
C ILE A 39 2.74 -1.99 -11.86
N LEU A 40 3.28 -2.90 -11.05
CA LEU A 40 3.06 -2.98 -9.62
C LEU A 40 4.42 -2.98 -8.93
N ASN A 41 4.64 -2.08 -7.97
CA ASN A 41 5.90 -1.94 -7.23
C ASN A 41 7.15 -1.83 -8.14
N GLY A 42 7.02 -1.11 -9.27
CA GLY A 42 8.09 -0.92 -10.25
C GLY A 42 8.31 -2.11 -11.21
N GLN A 43 7.60 -3.23 -11.05
CA GLN A 43 7.76 -4.43 -11.89
C GLN A 43 6.54 -4.65 -12.80
N PRO A 44 6.75 -5.09 -14.06
CA PRO A 44 5.65 -5.40 -14.98
C PRO A 44 4.97 -6.71 -14.57
N LYS A 45 3.68 -6.63 -14.22
CA LYS A 45 2.86 -7.78 -13.80
C LYS A 45 1.65 -7.95 -14.72
N VAL A 46 1.30 -9.19 -14.99
CA VAL A 46 0.10 -9.56 -15.75
C VAL A 46 -0.97 -10.00 -14.74
N MET A 47 -2.09 -9.26 -14.68
CA MET A 47 -3.09 -9.37 -13.62
C MET A 47 -4.52 -9.46 -14.17
N GLY A 48 -5.42 -10.10 -13.42
CA GLY A 48 -6.86 -10.07 -13.67
C GLY A 48 -7.53 -8.77 -13.19
N LEU A 49 -8.79 -8.53 -13.60
CA LEU A 49 -9.54 -7.33 -13.20
C LEU A 49 -9.66 -7.18 -11.67
N LYS A 50 -9.96 -8.28 -10.96
CA LYS A 50 -10.08 -8.29 -9.49
C LYS A 50 -8.77 -7.85 -8.81
N GLU A 51 -7.64 -8.38 -9.27
CA GLU A 51 -6.32 -8.07 -8.72
C GLU A 51 -5.93 -6.60 -8.98
N LEU A 52 -6.25 -6.08 -10.16
CA LEU A 52 -6.04 -4.67 -10.51
C LEU A 52 -6.87 -3.73 -9.63
N LEU A 53 -8.14 -4.06 -9.39
CA LEU A 53 -9.02 -3.27 -8.53
C LEU A 53 -8.56 -3.28 -7.06
N LEU A 54 -8.09 -4.42 -6.54
CA LEU A 54 -7.49 -4.51 -5.21
C LEU A 54 -6.24 -3.63 -5.09
N ALA A 55 -5.29 -3.74 -6.04
CA ALA A 55 -4.09 -2.91 -6.05
C ALA A 55 -4.40 -1.40 -6.14
N PHE A 56 -5.46 -1.02 -6.86
CA PHE A 56 -5.95 0.36 -6.90
C PHE A 56 -6.52 0.83 -5.55
N LEU A 57 -7.30 -0.02 -4.86
CA LEU A 57 -7.84 0.29 -3.54
C LEU A 57 -6.72 0.44 -2.50
N ASP A 58 -5.76 -0.49 -2.46
CA ASP A 58 -4.60 -0.44 -1.55
C ASP A 58 -3.80 0.86 -1.74
N PHE A 59 -3.53 1.23 -2.99
CA PHE A 59 -2.89 2.50 -3.34
C PHE A 59 -3.70 3.70 -2.83
N ARG A 60 -5.01 3.73 -3.11
CA ARG A 60 -5.91 4.80 -2.69
C ARG A 60 -5.98 4.96 -1.17
N CYS A 61 -6.07 3.87 -0.43
CA CYS A 61 -6.01 3.88 1.04
C CYS A 61 -4.69 4.51 1.51
N SER A 62 -3.54 4.07 0.99
CA SER A 62 -2.23 4.62 1.37
C SER A 62 -2.07 6.12 1.04
N VAL A 63 -2.65 6.59 -0.07
CA VAL A 63 -2.63 8.02 -0.45
C VAL A 63 -3.54 8.86 0.45
N ILE A 64 -4.73 8.37 0.78
CA ILE A 64 -5.65 9.03 1.71
C ILE A 64 -5.02 9.14 3.09
N GLU A 65 -4.39 8.05 3.56
CA GLU A 65 -3.74 8.01 4.86
C GLU A 65 -2.57 9.00 4.96
N ARG A 66 -1.64 9.02 3.99
CA ARG A 66 -0.54 10.00 3.95
C ARG A 66 -1.05 11.44 3.92
N ARG A 67 -2.11 11.71 3.15
CA ARG A 67 -2.76 13.03 3.10
C ARG A 67 -3.39 13.41 4.44
N ALA A 68 -4.03 12.47 5.13
CA ALA A 68 -4.61 12.70 6.44
C ALA A 68 -3.52 12.99 7.49
N ARG A 69 -2.44 12.20 7.53
CA ARG A 69 -1.30 12.42 8.43
C ARG A 69 -0.62 13.79 8.17
N PHE A 70 -0.41 14.17 6.90
CA PHE A 70 0.13 15.49 6.54
C PHE A 70 -0.78 16.63 7.02
N LYS A 71 -2.09 16.53 6.78
CA LYS A 71 -3.06 17.53 7.25
C LYS A 71 -3.08 17.63 8.77
N LEU A 72 -3.06 16.50 9.49
CA LEU A 72 -3.04 16.45 10.95
C LEU A 72 -1.83 17.21 11.51
N SER A 73 -0.62 16.89 11.03
CA SER A 73 0.61 17.59 11.44
C SER A 73 0.49 19.09 11.20
N HIS A 74 0.13 19.50 9.97
CA HIS A 74 0.03 20.92 9.62
C HIS A 74 -1.02 21.68 10.45
N THR A 75 -2.12 21.02 10.81
CA THR A 75 -3.12 21.60 11.71
C THR A 75 -2.63 21.67 13.16
N GLN A 76 -1.86 20.69 13.63
CA GLN A 76 -1.23 20.70 14.97
C GLN A 76 -0.19 21.81 15.10
N ASP A 77 0.69 21.97 14.11
CA ASP A 77 1.70 23.04 14.06
C ASP A 77 1.02 24.42 14.16
N ARG A 78 -0.06 24.63 13.38
CA ARG A 78 -0.86 25.86 13.41
C ARG A 78 -1.64 26.03 14.72
N HIS A 79 -2.16 24.96 15.30
CA HIS A 79 -2.85 24.99 16.57
C HIS A 79 -1.92 25.49 17.68
N HIS A 80 -0.69 24.98 17.73
CA HIS A 80 0.29 25.40 18.73
C HIS A 80 0.60 26.91 18.66
N THR A 81 0.80 27.46 17.46
CA THR A 81 0.98 28.91 17.27
C THR A 81 -0.24 29.71 17.72
N VAL A 82 -1.45 29.26 17.37
CA VAL A 82 -2.70 29.95 17.75
C VAL A 82 -2.95 29.88 19.27
N GLU A 83 -2.69 28.74 19.90
CA GLU A 83 -2.78 28.57 21.37
C GLU A 83 -1.87 29.57 22.09
N GLY A 84 -0.61 29.70 21.64
CA GLY A 84 0.33 30.69 22.20
C GLY A 84 -0.16 32.13 22.06
N ILE A 85 -0.74 32.50 20.91
CA ILE A 85 -1.31 33.84 20.70
C ILE A 85 -2.52 34.08 21.62
N VAL A 86 -3.42 33.10 21.78
CA VAL A 86 -4.59 33.22 22.66
C VAL A 86 -4.17 33.38 24.12
N VAL A 87 -3.23 32.58 24.60
CA VAL A 87 -2.70 32.67 25.98
C VAL A 87 -2.01 34.02 26.21
N GLY A 88 -1.25 34.52 25.24
CA GLY A 88 -0.65 35.86 25.29
C GLY A 88 -1.70 36.98 25.29
N PHE A 89 -2.77 36.84 24.51
CA PHE A 89 -3.86 37.82 24.43
C PHE A 89 -4.66 37.94 25.73
N VAL A 90 -4.87 36.83 26.45
CA VAL A 90 -5.52 36.85 27.77
C VAL A 90 -4.67 37.54 28.84
N ASN A 91 -3.34 37.57 28.67
CA ASN A 91 -2.38 38.08 29.67
C ASN A 91 -1.58 39.31 29.17
N LEU A 92 -2.15 40.13 28.28
CA LEU A 92 -1.41 41.17 27.53
C LEU A 92 -0.59 42.11 28.42
N ASP A 93 -1.15 42.64 29.50
CA ASP A 93 -0.47 43.61 30.36
C ASP A 93 0.83 43.02 30.95
N ARG A 94 0.77 41.77 31.41
CA ARG A 94 1.93 41.04 31.95
C ARG A 94 2.97 40.75 30.87
N VAL A 95 2.55 40.45 29.64
CA VAL A 95 3.45 40.26 28.50
C VAL A 95 4.15 41.57 28.14
N ILE A 96 3.41 42.69 28.12
CA ILE A 96 3.95 44.03 27.86
C ILE A 96 4.98 44.43 28.94
N ASP A 97 4.70 44.16 30.22
CA ASP A 97 5.62 44.46 31.32
C ASP A 97 6.92 43.64 31.23
N ILE A 98 6.82 42.34 30.93
CA ILE A 98 8.00 41.47 30.71
C ILE A 98 8.85 42.00 29.54
N ILE A 99 8.23 42.36 28.42
CA ILE A 99 8.93 42.90 27.24
C ILE A 99 9.59 44.25 27.56
N ARG A 100 8.94 45.13 28.33
CA ARG A 100 9.49 46.44 28.74
C ARG A 100 10.63 46.34 29.76
N GLN A 101 10.62 45.32 30.61
CA GLN A 101 11.67 45.11 31.64
C GLN A 101 12.89 44.34 31.10
N ALA A 102 12.74 43.59 30.00
CA ALA A 102 13.81 42.80 29.43
C ALA A 102 14.89 43.66 28.73
N SER A 103 16.15 43.47 29.12
CA SER A 103 17.29 44.18 28.51
C SER A 103 17.71 43.62 27.13
N SER A 104 17.19 42.45 26.74
CA SER A 104 17.45 41.81 25.44
C SER A 104 16.30 40.90 25.02
N ASP A 105 16.15 40.67 23.71
CA ASP A 105 15.15 39.78 23.12
C ASP A 105 15.27 38.32 23.62
N SER A 106 16.51 37.83 23.76
CA SER A 106 16.82 36.53 24.37
C SER A 106 16.44 36.45 25.86
N GLY A 107 16.50 37.59 26.57
CA GLY A 107 16.03 37.70 27.95
C GLY A 107 14.51 37.67 28.04
N ALA A 108 13.82 38.40 27.16
CA ALA A 108 12.36 38.44 27.08
C ALA A 108 11.77 37.05 26.79
N THR A 109 12.30 36.34 25.78
CA THR A 109 11.85 34.98 25.44
C THR A 109 12.08 33.99 26.59
N ALA A 110 13.24 34.03 27.24
CA ALA A 110 13.51 33.19 28.42
C ALA A 110 12.59 33.50 29.62
N GLN A 111 12.18 34.76 29.79
CA GLN A 111 11.21 35.15 30.83
C GLN A 111 9.79 34.73 30.47
N LEU A 112 9.35 34.88 29.21
CA LEU A 112 8.02 34.42 28.75
C LEU A 112 7.88 32.89 28.83
N MET A 113 8.95 32.13 28.59
CA MET A 113 8.97 30.66 28.77
C MET A 113 8.92 30.22 30.23
N LYS A 114 9.50 31.00 31.16
CA LYS A 114 9.46 30.74 32.61
C LYS A 114 8.19 31.26 33.29
N GLY A 115 7.61 32.33 32.75
CA GLY A 115 6.37 32.91 33.22
C GLY A 115 5.22 31.96 32.94
N ASN A 116 4.67 31.35 33.99
CA ASN A 116 3.45 30.57 33.85
C ASN A 116 2.29 31.53 33.55
N LEU A 117 1.98 31.69 32.25
CA LEU A 117 0.86 32.48 31.70
C LEU A 117 -0.44 31.65 31.67
N ARG A 118 -0.51 30.59 32.49
CA ARG A 118 -1.64 29.68 32.69
C ARG A 118 -2.11 29.78 34.15
#